data_AF-A0A7V9IGL5-F1
#
_entry.id   AF-A0A7V9IGL5-F1
#
_cell.length_a   1.000
_cell.length_b   1.000
_cell.length_c   1.000
_cell.angle_alpha   90.00
_cell.angle_beta   90.00
_cell.angle_gamma   90.00
#
_symmetry.space_group_name_H-M   'P 1'
#
loop_
_entity.id
_entity.type
_entity.pdbx_description
1 polymer ?
#
loop_
_entity_poly.entity_id
_entity_poly.type
_entity_poly.pdbx_seq_one_letter_code
_entity_poly.pdbx_strand_id
1 'polypeptide(L)'
;MAEASIDGMAFFDGAKTGGAFRLSEAAAEAATEVIDDWTIEVRAGSEIVVGRGEGGATYEEARDDALAAANKGLDFLCLRGAAPLAIRHAGTEHIVWWSEDSQSVIRLLSIPTVTLHVGKVTVTGGTPVVPPPPEWQESARYFRLSQLTDDLFDSFRNVYLAVESILDHIAPQRTTPPLEREGEWFRRALIEAGKIVSLAAHAPKDAPDPVEALYNELYLSTRNLVFHAKSTRAYLLPHSSPERRAVEDTTRRAAYFYLALADQVIHLRPPGSGWFAGFWRMQIEGLAPRLGIAVTNDPAPFSADETAINPSGGELVELGVSRASEYDRPFEHAFLGVGQGTEVAKLRQVTRVCSTVDGEPNTAGIPEGVFLVSDVDRFEALVVLRARNANEPKRDFAS
;
A
#
# COMPACT_ATOMS: atom_id res chain seq x y z
N MET A 1 11.31 33.27 10.21
CA MET A 1 10.80 31.98 10.74
C MET A 1 11.22 30.92 9.75
N ALA A 2 11.40 29.67 10.18
CA ALA A 2 11.73 28.59 9.26
C ALA A 2 10.44 28.19 8.52
N GLU A 3 10.50 28.02 7.20
CA GLU A 3 9.35 27.61 6.39
C GLU A 3 8.98 26.14 6.65
N ALA A 4 7.73 25.76 6.37
CA ALA A 4 7.32 24.36 6.40
C ALA A 4 8.25 23.52 5.52
N SER A 5 8.80 22.45 6.08
CA SER A 5 9.85 21.66 5.44
C SER A 5 9.99 20.27 6.03
N ILE A 6 10.66 19.39 5.28
CA ILE A 6 11.12 18.09 5.75
C ILE A 6 12.60 17.92 5.40
N ASP A 7 13.44 17.59 6.38
CA ASP A 7 14.91 17.56 6.23
C ASP A 7 15.49 18.86 5.61
N GLY A 8 14.80 19.97 5.90
CA GLY A 8 15.08 21.31 5.40
C GLY A 8 14.73 21.53 3.92
N MET A 9 14.08 20.58 3.24
CA MET A 9 13.47 20.79 1.93
C MET A 9 12.13 21.51 2.12
N ALA A 10 12.04 22.76 1.67
CA ALA A 10 10.84 23.59 1.83
C ALA A 10 9.65 23.04 1.03
N PHE A 11 8.42 23.26 1.49
CA PHE A 11 7.21 22.77 0.83
C PHE A 11 6.70 23.73 -0.25
N PHE A 12 6.53 25.01 0.08
CA PHE A 12 5.86 25.99 -0.77
C PHE A 12 6.80 26.88 -1.60
N ASP A 13 8.11 26.64 -1.61
CA ASP A 13 9.16 27.44 -2.31
C ASP A 13 8.79 27.90 -3.74
N GLY A 14 7.98 28.95 -3.85
CA GLY A 14 7.27 29.34 -5.07
C GLY A 14 6.15 28.41 -5.57
N ALA A 15 5.93 27.25 -4.96
CA ALA A 15 4.98 26.22 -5.38
C ALA A 15 3.68 26.25 -4.56
N LYS A 16 2.56 25.84 -5.17
CA LYS A 16 1.26 25.73 -4.50
C LYS A 16 0.92 24.35 -4.00
N THR A 17 1.58 23.33 -4.54
CA THR A 17 1.32 21.92 -4.24
C THR A 17 2.60 21.12 -4.23
N GLY A 18 2.55 19.98 -3.57
CA GLY A 18 3.64 19.03 -3.58
C GLY A 18 3.44 17.86 -2.64
N GLY A 19 4.45 17.01 -2.61
CA GLY A 19 4.48 15.81 -1.80
C GLY A 19 5.90 15.46 -1.38
N ALA A 20 6.01 14.90 -0.19
CA ALA A 20 7.21 14.30 0.36
C ALA A 20 6.96 12.81 0.55
N PHE A 21 7.85 12.01 -0.03
CA PHE A 21 7.73 10.55 -0.04
C PHE A 21 9.03 9.91 0.43
N ARG A 22 8.89 8.76 1.11
CA ARG A 22 10.03 7.99 1.58
C ARG A 22 10.71 7.27 0.42
N LEU A 23 12.03 7.22 0.46
CA LEU A 23 12.90 6.50 -0.47
C LEU A 23 13.28 5.13 0.10
N SER A 24 13.78 4.26 -0.77
CA SER A 24 14.27 2.92 -0.41
C SER A 24 15.47 2.93 0.51
N GLU A 25 16.25 4.00 0.48
CA GLU A 25 17.41 4.27 1.31
C GLU A 25 17.73 5.77 1.26
N ALA A 26 18.62 6.23 2.14
CA ALA A 26 19.06 7.62 2.15
C ALA A 26 19.84 7.98 0.87
N ALA A 27 19.55 9.13 0.28
CA ALA A 27 20.30 9.60 -0.88
C ALA A 27 21.76 9.88 -0.48
N ALA A 28 22.71 9.39 -1.29
CA ALA A 28 24.14 9.61 -1.03
C ALA A 28 24.57 11.06 -1.27
N GLU A 29 23.93 11.73 -2.22
CA GLU A 29 24.24 13.09 -2.65
C GLU A 29 22.95 13.91 -2.74
N ALA A 30 23.08 15.24 -2.59
CA ALA A 30 21.96 16.14 -2.83
C ALA A 30 21.83 16.39 -4.33
N ALA A 31 20.60 16.37 -4.82
CA ALA A 31 20.33 16.64 -6.22
C ALA A 31 18.95 17.29 -6.39
N THR A 32 18.82 18.08 -7.46
CA THR A 32 17.58 18.75 -7.82
C THR A 32 17.35 18.64 -9.31
N GLU A 33 16.14 18.30 -9.70
CA GLU A 33 15.69 18.25 -11.09
C GLU A 33 14.47 19.12 -11.28
N VAL A 34 14.37 19.75 -12.45
CA VAL A 34 13.17 20.49 -12.87
C VAL A 34 12.62 19.85 -14.13
N ILE A 35 11.39 19.32 -14.06
CA ILE A 35 10.73 18.58 -15.14
C ILE A 35 9.25 18.94 -15.14
N ASP A 36 8.71 19.32 -16.30
CA ASP A 36 7.28 19.66 -16.47
C ASP A 36 6.76 20.68 -15.42
N ASP A 37 7.56 21.72 -15.11
CA ASP A 37 7.29 22.73 -14.07
C ASP A 37 7.23 22.19 -12.62
N TRP A 38 7.69 20.96 -12.40
CA TRP A 38 7.91 20.39 -11.07
C TRP A 38 9.38 20.44 -10.69
N THR A 39 9.67 20.84 -9.46
CA THR A 39 11.00 20.75 -8.84
C THR A 39 11.05 19.52 -7.94
N ILE A 40 11.97 18.61 -8.24
CA ILE A 40 12.20 17.38 -7.50
C ILE A 40 13.53 17.48 -6.78
N GLU A 41 13.54 17.38 -5.46
CA GLU A 41 14.73 17.50 -4.62
C GLU A 41 14.93 16.24 -3.77
N VAL A 42 16.19 15.80 -3.69
CA VAL A 42 16.70 14.84 -2.71
C VAL A 42 17.89 15.47 -1.99
N ARG A 43 18.13 15.09 -0.73
CA ARG A 43 19.26 15.59 0.06
C ARG A 43 20.16 14.46 0.53
N ALA A 44 21.46 14.73 0.55
CA ALA A 44 22.45 13.81 1.09
C ALA A 44 22.09 13.43 2.54
N GLY A 45 21.98 12.13 2.81
CA GLY A 45 21.62 11.57 4.11
C GLY A 45 20.13 11.53 4.43
N SER A 46 19.25 12.03 3.55
CA SER A 46 17.80 11.98 3.73
C SER A 46 17.19 10.80 2.99
N GLU A 47 16.25 10.09 3.62
CA GLU A 47 15.39 9.08 2.98
C GLU A 47 14.15 9.71 2.32
N ILE A 48 14.15 11.02 2.06
CA ILE A 48 12.99 11.73 1.53
C ILE A 48 13.28 12.29 0.14
N VAL A 49 12.31 12.15 -0.76
CA VAL A 49 12.20 12.94 -1.99
C VAL A 49 11.04 13.91 -1.86
N VAL A 50 11.27 15.15 -2.27
CA VAL A 50 10.24 16.20 -2.33
C VAL A 50 9.99 16.56 -3.78
N GLY A 51 8.73 16.51 -4.21
CA GLY A 51 8.27 17.08 -5.48
C GLY A 51 7.35 18.27 -5.23
N ARG A 52 7.58 19.40 -5.91
CA ARG A 52 6.76 20.63 -5.79
C ARG A 52 6.43 21.23 -7.13
N GLY A 53 5.24 21.78 -7.28
CA GLY A 53 4.79 22.45 -8.50
C GLY A 53 3.44 23.16 -8.34
N GLU A 54 2.72 23.27 -9.46
CA GLU A 54 1.43 23.98 -9.58
C GLU A 54 0.23 23.03 -9.84
N GLY A 55 0.38 21.73 -9.59
CA GLY A 55 -0.68 20.71 -9.77
C GLY A 55 -1.90 20.81 -8.84
N GLY A 56 -2.51 19.65 -8.56
CA GLY A 56 -3.83 19.46 -7.94
C GLY A 56 -4.30 20.42 -6.82
N ALA A 57 -5.60 20.72 -6.86
CA ALA A 57 -6.30 21.58 -5.88
C ALA A 57 -6.96 20.79 -4.75
N THR A 58 -6.92 19.46 -4.83
CA THR A 58 -7.42 18.53 -3.82
C THR A 58 -6.29 17.64 -3.32
N TYR A 59 -6.49 16.98 -2.18
CA TYR A 59 -5.52 16.02 -1.64
C TYR A 59 -5.15 14.92 -2.65
N GLU A 60 -6.15 14.33 -3.31
CA GLU A 60 -5.93 13.23 -4.25
C GLU A 60 -5.12 13.67 -5.47
N GLU A 61 -5.48 14.80 -6.07
CA GLU A 61 -4.77 15.36 -7.22
C GLU A 61 -3.34 15.76 -6.83
N ALA A 62 -3.17 16.48 -5.72
CA ALA A 62 -1.87 16.91 -5.23
C ALA A 62 -0.93 15.71 -4.95
N ARG A 63 -1.47 14.66 -4.29
CA ARG A 63 -0.73 13.42 -4.04
C ARG A 63 -0.30 12.75 -5.34
N ASP A 64 -1.24 12.56 -6.26
CA ASP A 64 -0.99 11.79 -7.49
C ASP A 64 -0.04 12.54 -8.44
N ASP A 65 -0.21 13.85 -8.57
CA ASP A 65 0.68 14.70 -9.37
C ASP A 65 2.10 14.72 -8.78
N ALA A 66 2.22 14.93 -7.46
CA ALA A 66 3.53 14.98 -6.79
C ALA A 66 4.25 13.63 -6.85
N LEU A 67 3.54 12.52 -6.66
CA LEU A 67 4.11 11.18 -6.76
C LEU A 67 4.58 10.87 -8.19
N ALA A 68 3.78 11.24 -9.19
CA ALA A 68 4.16 11.08 -10.59
C ALA A 68 5.38 11.93 -10.95
N ALA A 69 5.43 13.17 -10.48
CA ALA A 69 6.56 14.08 -10.69
C ALA A 69 7.83 13.59 -9.99
N ALA A 70 7.72 13.11 -8.75
CA ALA A 70 8.85 12.56 -8.00
C ALA A 70 9.45 11.34 -8.71
N ASN A 71 8.63 10.39 -9.19
CA ASN A 71 9.11 9.25 -9.97
C ASN A 71 9.84 9.69 -11.26
N LYS A 72 9.27 10.63 -12.03
CA LYS A 72 9.94 11.20 -13.21
C LYS A 72 11.28 11.86 -12.85
N GLY A 73 11.34 12.60 -11.74
CA GLY A 73 12.57 13.21 -11.26
C GLY A 73 13.64 12.18 -10.93
N LEU A 74 13.27 11.12 -10.22
CA LEU A 74 14.16 10.01 -9.88
C LEU A 74 14.66 9.27 -11.14
N ASP A 75 13.83 9.10 -12.17
CA ASP A 75 14.27 8.55 -13.46
C ASP A 75 15.40 9.38 -14.08
N PHE A 76 15.22 10.71 -14.13
CA PHE A 76 16.24 11.62 -14.69
C PHE A 76 17.50 11.68 -13.83
N LEU A 77 17.37 11.72 -12.51
CA LEU A 77 18.50 11.66 -11.58
C LEU A 77 19.31 10.38 -11.78
N CYS A 78 18.64 9.23 -11.88
CA CYS A 78 19.29 7.95 -12.14
C CYS A 78 20.02 7.96 -13.49
N LEU A 79 19.40 8.48 -14.56
CA LEU A 79 20.03 8.58 -15.88
C LEU A 79 21.23 9.53 -15.91
N ARG A 80 21.32 10.48 -14.97
CA ARG A 80 22.46 11.38 -14.79
C ARG A 80 23.53 10.83 -13.85
N GLY A 81 23.34 9.62 -13.32
CA GLY A 81 24.32 8.89 -12.53
C GLY A 81 24.10 8.94 -11.01
N ALA A 82 22.99 9.51 -10.53
CA ALA A 82 22.60 9.36 -9.13
C ALA A 82 22.24 7.89 -8.81
N ALA A 83 22.20 7.56 -7.51
CA ALA A 83 21.80 6.22 -7.07
C ALA A 83 20.37 5.87 -7.54
N PRO A 84 20.10 4.61 -7.91
CA PRO A 84 18.77 4.16 -8.32
C PRO A 84 17.87 4.01 -7.09
N LEU A 85 17.26 5.11 -6.67
CA LEU A 85 16.36 5.17 -5.52
C LEU A 85 14.92 4.90 -5.94
N ALA A 86 14.16 4.19 -5.11
CA ALA A 86 12.74 3.93 -5.32
C ALA A 86 11.89 4.58 -4.23
N ILE A 87 10.70 5.05 -4.57
CA ILE A 87 9.74 5.52 -3.56
C ILE A 87 9.14 4.30 -2.85
N ARG A 88 8.99 4.41 -1.53
CA ARG A 88 8.43 3.41 -0.63
C ARG A 88 7.28 4.02 0.15
N HIS A 89 6.32 3.17 0.51
CA HIS A 89 5.24 3.51 1.43
C HIS A 89 4.33 4.70 1.03
N ALA A 90 4.41 5.25 -0.18
CA ALA A 90 3.60 6.41 -0.60
C ALA A 90 2.06 6.17 -0.62
N GLY A 91 1.60 4.95 -0.35
CA GLY A 91 0.18 4.61 -0.16
C GLY A 91 -0.22 4.45 1.31
N THR A 92 0.75 4.46 2.22
CA THR A 92 0.60 4.22 3.66
C THR A 92 1.21 5.32 4.53
N GLU A 93 2.15 6.09 3.99
CA GLU A 93 2.87 7.15 4.67
C GLU A 93 3.39 8.17 3.65
N HIS A 94 2.99 9.42 3.82
CA HIS A 94 3.50 10.56 3.06
C HIS A 94 3.02 11.87 3.66
N ILE A 95 3.63 12.97 3.21
CA ILE A 95 3.15 14.33 3.47
C ILE A 95 2.78 14.94 2.12
N VAL A 96 1.60 15.52 2.01
CA VAL A 96 1.14 16.24 0.82
C VAL A 96 0.64 17.61 1.23
N TRP A 97 0.91 18.61 0.40
CA TRP A 97 0.43 19.97 0.60
C TRP A 97 -0.17 20.52 -0.67
N TRP A 98 -1.18 21.37 -0.52
CA TRP A 98 -1.85 22.04 -1.62
C TRP A 98 -2.48 23.34 -1.16
N SER A 99 -2.99 24.12 -2.12
CA SER A 99 -3.77 25.33 -1.86
C SER A 99 -5.24 25.07 -2.18
N GLU A 100 -6.13 25.17 -1.18
CA GLU A 100 -7.58 25.01 -1.31
C GLU A 100 -8.27 26.30 -0.88
N ASP A 101 -9.09 26.91 -1.73
CA ASP A 101 -9.81 28.16 -1.43
C ASP A 101 -8.94 29.29 -0.86
N SER A 102 -7.70 29.43 -1.36
CA SER A 102 -6.66 30.35 -0.87
C SER A 102 -6.08 30.03 0.51
N GLN A 103 -6.41 28.87 1.08
CA GLN A 103 -5.78 28.33 2.28
C GLN A 103 -4.68 27.33 1.89
N SER A 104 -3.56 27.42 2.58
CA SER A 104 -2.49 26.44 2.53
C SER A 104 -2.82 25.26 3.46
N VAL A 105 -2.80 24.05 2.91
CA VAL A 105 -3.12 22.82 3.64
C VAL A 105 -1.92 21.89 3.60
N ILE A 106 -1.54 21.33 4.75
CA ILE A 106 -0.64 20.17 4.83
C ILE A 106 -1.43 19.00 5.39
N ARG A 107 -1.38 17.85 4.71
CA ARG A 107 -1.90 16.58 5.20
C ARG A 107 -0.77 15.56 5.35
N LEU A 108 -0.68 14.98 6.55
CA LEU A 108 0.10 13.78 6.82
C LEU A 108 -0.82 12.56 6.74
N LEU A 109 -0.45 11.57 5.91
CA LEU A 109 -1.05 10.24 5.94
C LEU A 109 -0.23 9.31 6.82
N SER A 110 -0.90 8.58 7.71
CA SER A 110 -0.31 7.45 8.41
C SER A 110 -1.30 6.29 8.50
N ILE A 111 -0.90 5.14 7.96
CA ILE A 111 -1.68 3.90 8.01
C ILE A 111 -0.98 2.88 8.91
N PRO A 112 -1.19 2.94 10.24
CA PRO A 112 -0.69 1.89 11.13
C PRO A 112 -1.38 0.56 10.82
N THR A 113 -0.59 -0.51 10.67
CA THR A 113 -1.11 -1.86 10.44
C THR A 113 -1.22 -2.62 11.75
N VAL A 114 -2.45 -2.97 12.14
CA VAL A 114 -2.72 -3.88 13.25
C VAL A 114 -2.79 -5.30 12.71
N THR A 115 -1.78 -6.11 13.06
CA THR A 115 -1.76 -7.53 12.71
C THR A 115 -2.44 -8.33 13.81
N LEU A 116 -3.50 -9.08 13.47
CA LEU A 116 -4.28 -9.85 14.42
C LEU A 116 -3.97 -11.34 14.27
N HIS A 117 -3.52 -11.95 15.36
CA HIS A 117 -3.32 -13.39 15.45
C HIS A 117 -4.54 -14.03 16.12
N VAL A 118 -5.13 -15.04 15.48
CA VAL A 118 -6.06 -15.94 16.17
C VAL A 118 -5.27 -17.19 16.59
N GLY A 119 -5.36 -17.53 17.88
CA GLY A 119 -4.75 -18.75 18.40
C GLY A 119 -5.31 -20.00 17.73
N LYS A 120 -4.53 -21.08 17.71
CA LYS A 120 -4.98 -22.38 17.17
C LYS A 120 -6.27 -22.83 17.87
N VAL A 121 -7.33 -23.07 17.10
CA VAL A 121 -8.54 -23.71 17.63
C VAL A 121 -8.22 -25.15 17.98
N THR A 122 -8.35 -25.51 19.26
CA THR A 122 -8.23 -26.90 19.71
C THR A 122 -9.60 -27.56 19.62
N VAL A 123 -9.77 -28.50 18.69
CA VAL A 123 -11.00 -29.30 18.62
C VAL A 123 -11.00 -30.31 19.77
N THR A 124 -12.01 -30.23 20.64
CA THR A 124 -12.23 -31.22 21.71
C THR A 124 -13.36 -32.16 21.29
N GLY A 125 -13.01 -33.38 20.86
CA GLY A 125 -13.95 -34.42 20.43
C GLY A 125 -13.93 -34.71 18.92
N GLY A 126 -14.13 -35.98 18.55
CA GLY A 126 -14.00 -36.49 17.17
C GLY A 126 -12.60 -37.05 16.85
N THR A 127 -12.52 -37.96 15.88
CA THR A 127 -11.23 -38.42 15.35
C THR A 127 -10.65 -37.31 14.48
N PRO A 128 -9.46 -36.76 14.79
CA PRO A 128 -8.86 -35.73 13.96
C PRO A 128 -8.58 -36.30 12.58
N VAL A 129 -9.16 -35.68 11.55
CA VAL A 129 -8.78 -35.94 10.16
C VAL A 129 -7.40 -35.31 9.99
N VAL A 130 -6.37 -36.14 9.91
CA VAL A 130 -5.01 -35.68 9.62
C VAL A 130 -4.97 -35.36 8.12
N PRO A 131 -4.73 -34.10 7.71
CA PRO A 131 -4.60 -33.78 6.30
C PRO A 131 -3.39 -34.52 5.72
N PRO A 132 -3.40 -34.83 4.42
CA PRO A 132 -2.22 -35.38 3.76
C PRO A 132 -0.99 -34.49 4.00
N PRO A 133 0.22 -35.07 4.05
CA PRO A 133 1.43 -34.27 4.19
C PRO A 133 1.56 -33.32 2.99
N PRO A 134 2.04 -32.08 3.23
CA PRO A 134 2.25 -31.14 2.14
C PRO A 134 3.32 -31.62 1.17
N GLU A 135 3.09 -31.39 -0.12
CA GLU A 135 4.04 -31.67 -1.18
C GLU A 135 4.71 -30.38 -1.65
N TRP A 136 6.02 -30.39 -1.82
CA TRP A 136 6.72 -29.24 -2.39
C TRP A 136 6.59 -29.25 -3.91
N GLN A 137 6.20 -28.12 -4.48
CA GLN A 137 6.13 -27.89 -5.92
C GLN A 137 6.65 -26.48 -6.24
N GLU A 138 7.22 -26.29 -7.43
CA GLU A 138 7.94 -25.08 -7.83
C GLU A 138 7.13 -23.79 -7.69
N SER A 139 5.80 -23.85 -7.86
CA SER A 139 4.90 -22.71 -7.69
C SER A 139 5.01 -22.05 -6.32
N ALA A 140 5.32 -22.83 -5.27
CA ALA A 140 5.46 -22.31 -3.91
C ALA A 140 6.63 -21.30 -3.81
N ARG A 141 7.66 -21.43 -4.65
CA ARG A 141 8.75 -20.46 -4.72
C ARG A 141 8.27 -19.13 -5.28
N TYR A 142 7.56 -19.16 -6.40
CA TYR A 142 7.01 -17.96 -7.02
C TYR A 142 6.01 -17.28 -6.09
N PHE A 143 5.13 -18.04 -5.45
CA PHE A 143 4.23 -17.49 -4.45
C PHE A 143 5.01 -16.81 -3.32
N ARG A 144 6.01 -17.47 -2.72
CA ARG A 144 6.85 -16.83 -1.70
C ARG A 144 7.49 -15.53 -2.18
N LEU A 145 8.04 -15.49 -3.41
CA LEU A 145 8.65 -14.28 -3.96
C LEU A 145 7.64 -13.14 -4.13
N SER A 146 6.40 -13.44 -4.54
CA SER A 146 5.33 -12.42 -4.60
C SER A 146 4.99 -11.82 -3.23
N GLN A 147 5.17 -12.59 -2.15
CA GLN A 147 4.94 -12.11 -0.79
C GLN A 147 6.13 -11.30 -0.24
N LEU A 148 7.33 -11.48 -0.81
CA LEU A 148 8.55 -10.80 -0.38
C LEU A 148 8.74 -9.45 -1.06
N THR A 149 8.47 -9.38 -2.37
CA THR A 149 8.70 -8.15 -3.15
C THR A 149 7.73 -7.04 -2.73
N ASP A 150 8.24 -5.82 -2.62
CA ASP A 150 7.43 -4.62 -2.37
C ASP A 150 6.93 -3.99 -3.66
N ASP A 151 7.40 -4.42 -4.83
CA ASP A 151 6.87 -3.95 -6.11
C ASP A 151 5.59 -4.71 -6.49
N LEU A 152 4.52 -3.98 -6.80
CA LEU A 152 3.24 -4.56 -7.18
C LEU A 152 3.35 -5.38 -8.48
N PHE A 153 4.13 -4.91 -9.45
CA PHE A 153 4.18 -5.53 -10.78
C PHE A 153 5.01 -6.81 -10.74
N ASP A 154 6.10 -6.82 -10.00
CA ASP A 154 6.88 -8.01 -9.69
C ASP A 154 6.10 -8.99 -8.81
N SER A 155 5.30 -8.49 -7.85
CA SER A 155 4.39 -9.35 -7.08
C SER A 155 3.38 -10.03 -7.99
N PHE A 156 2.69 -9.26 -8.84
CA PHE A 156 1.76 -9.80 -9.83
C PHE A 156 2.43 -10.83 -10.73
N ARG A 157 3.62 -10.52 -11.26
CA ARG A 157 4.40 -11.44 -12.09
C ARG A 157 4.69 -12.75 -11.37
N ASN A 158 5.11 -12.70 -10.11
CA ASN A 158 5.39 -13.88 -9.32
C ASN A 158 4.11 -14.65 -8.96
N VAL A 159 2.99 -14.00 -8.67
CA VAL A 159 1.69 -14.69 -8.48
C VAL A 159 1.25 -15.37 -9.78
N TYR A 160 1.36 -14.68 -10.92
CA TYR A 160 1.02 -15.24 -12.23
C TYR A 160 1.86 -16.48 -12.53
N LEU A 161 3.18 -16.45 -12.27
CA LEU A 161 4.06 -17.61 -12.44
C LEU A 161 3.73 -18.75 -11.46
N ALA A 162 3.30 -18.44 -10.23
CA ALA A 162 2.82 -19.45 -9.29
C ALA A 162 1.56 -20.15 -9.83
N VAL A 163 0.60 -19.39 -10.35
CA VAL A 163 -0.61 -19.92 -10.99
C VAL A 163 -0.26 -20.73 -12.23
N GLU A 164 0.59 -20.21 -13.12
CA GLU A 164 1.01 -20.91 -14.34
C GLU A 164 1.69 -22.25 -14.00
N SER A 165 2.60 -22.25 -13.02
CA SER A 165 3.32 -23.46 -12.60
C SER A 165 2.43 -24.53 -11.98
N ILE A 166 1.46 -24.16 -11.13
CA ILE A 166 0.53 -25.15 -10.54
C ILE A 166 -0.50 -25.64 -11.58
N LEU A 167 -0.90 -24.79 -12.53
CA LEU A 167 -1.76 -25.19 -13.65
C LEU A 167 -1.05 -26.17 -14.59
N ASP A 168 0.25 -25.98 -14.87
CA ASP A 168 1.04 -26.94 -15.66
C ASP A 168 1.20 -28.26 -14.92
N HIS A 169 1.34 -28.23 -13.60
CA HIS A 169 1.34 -29.45 -12.78
C HIS A 169 0.00 -30.22 -12.87
N ILE A 170 -1.14 -29.51 -12.87
CA ILE A 170 -2.47 -30.11 -13.01
C ILE A 170 -2.70 -30.65 -14.44
N ALA A 171 -2.30 -29.86 -15.44
CA ALA A 171 -2.64 -30.10 -16.84
C ALA A 171 -1.48 -29.66 -17.75
N PRO A 172 -0.42 -30.48 -17.90
CA PRO A 172 0.79 -30.08 -18.63
C PRO A 172 0.51 -29.61 -20.06
N GLN A 173 1.28 -28.62 -20.53
CA GLN A 173 1.21 -28.19 -21.91
C GLN A 173 1.63 -29.32 -22.86
N ARG A 174 0.84 -29.51 -23.93
CA ARG A 174 1.18 -30.52 -24.95
C ARG A 174 2.31 -30.00 -25.85
N THR A 175 3.50 -30.54 -25.67
CA THR A 175 4.70 -30.24 -26.46
C THR A 175 4.93 -31.19 -27.62
N THR A 176 4.09 -32.23 -27.74
CA THR A 176 4.10 -33.18 -28.88
C THR A 176 2.92 -32.92 -29.82
N PRO A 177 3.04 -33.17 -31.13
CA PRO A 177 1.97 -32.95 -32.09
C PRO A 177 0.63 -33.61 -31.72
N PRO A 178 -0.51 -32.91 -31.85
CA PRO A 178 -0.62 -31.50 -32.23
C PRO A 178 -0.13 -30.58 -31.10
N LEU A 179 0.79 -29.67 -31.44
CA LEU A 179 1.32 -28.67 -30.51
C LEU A 179 0.19 -27.78 -30.01
N GLU A 180 0.16 -27.55 -28.70
CA GLU A 180 -0.84 -26.69 -28.08
C GLU A 180 -0.26 -25.29 -27.86
N ARG A 181 -0.99 -24.26 -28.30
CA ARG A 181 -0.56 -22.87 -28.09
C ARG A 181 -0.78 -22.49 -26.63
N GLU A 182 0.06 -21.60 -26.11
CA GLU A 182 0.02 -21.16 -24.70
C GLU A 182 -1.39 -20.73 -24.24
N GLY A 183 -2.09 -19.91 -25.04
CA GLY A 183 -3.45 -19.48 -24.69
C GLY A 183 -4.48 -20.62 -24.72
N GLU A 184 -4.33 -21.60 -25.61
CA GLU A 184 -5.21 -22.78 -25.67
C GLU A 184 -4.97 -23.67 -24.45
N TRP A 185 -3.69 -23.88 -24.11
CA TRP A 185 -3.27 -24.58 -22.91
C TRP A 185 -3.83 -23.92 -21.65
N PHE A 186 -3.67 -22.61 -21.49
CA PHE A 186 -4.10 -21.90 -20.29
C PHE A 186 -5.61 -22.07 -20.05
N ARG A 187 -6.42 -21.94 -21.12
CA ARG A 187 -7.87 -22.20 -21.04
C ARG A 187 -8.18 -23.64 -20.63
N ARG A 188 -7.53 -24.62 -21.25
CA ARG A 188 -7.70 -26.04 -20.89
C ARG A 188 -7.29 -26.30 -19.45
N ALA A 189 -6.18 -25.75 -19.00
CA ALA A 189 -5.69 -25.90 -17.64
C ALA A 189 -6.65 -25.28 -16.62
N LEU A 190 -7.24 -24.11 -16.91
CA LEU A 190 -8.31 -23.53 -16.11
C LEU A 190 -9.54 -24.44 -16.02
N ILE A 191 -9.95 -25.07 -17.14
CA ILE A 191 -11.08 -26.03 -17.14
C ILE A 191 -10.77 -27.22 -16.22
N GLU A 192 -9.56 -27.78 -16.27
CA GLU A 192 -9.15 -28.88 -15.38
C GLU A 192 -9.09 -28.42 -13.91
N ALA A 193 -8.54 -27.23 -13.64
CA ALA A 193 -8.53 -26.63 -12.32
C ALA A 193 -9.94 -26.38 -11.77
N GLY A 194 -10.90 -26.03 -12.62
CA GLY A 194 -12.31 -25.85 -12.26
C GLY A 194 -13.02 -27.13 -11.80
N LYS A 195 -12.42 -28.30 -12.04
CA LYS A 195 -12.89 -29.58 -11.47
C LYS A 195 -12.40 -29.80 -10.03
N ILE A 196 -11.41 -29.03 -9.59
CA ILE A 196 -10.75 -29.13 -8.28
C ILE A 196 -11.23 -28.00 -7.35
N VAL A 197 -11.33 -26.77 -7.86
CA VAL A 197 -11.75 -25.58 -7.11
C VAL A 197 -12.81 -24.78 -7.85
N SER A 198 -13.62 -24.00 -7.12
CA SER A 198 -14.62 -23.13 -7.73
C SER A 198 -13.98 -21.90 -8.36
N LEU A 199 -13.91 -21.85 -9.70
CA LEU A 199 -13.37 -20.69 -10.41
C LEU A 199 -14.21 -19.41 -10.21
N ALA A 200 -15.53 -19.56 -10.03
CA ALA A 200 -16.43 -18.42 -9.83
C ALA A 200 -16.10 -17.62 -8.55
N ALA A 201 -15.51 -18.26 -7.53
CA ALA A 201 -15.07 -17.58 -6.31
C ALA A 201 -13.83 -16.70 -6.52
N HIS A 202 -13.13 -16.87 -7.64
CA HIS A 202 -11.86 -16.21 -7.94
C HIS A 202 -11.90 -15.35 -9.20
N ALA A 203 -12.94 -15.49 -10.02
CA ALA A 203 -13.20 -14.62 -11.17
C ALA A 203 -13.79 -13.26 -10.73
N PRO A 204 -13.75 -12.25 -11.61
CA PRO A 204 -14.54 -11.03 -11.44
C PRO A 204 -16.00 -11.34 -11.10
N LYS A 205 -16.58 -10.52 -10.22
CA LYS A 205 -17.94 -10.73 -9.71
C LYS A 205 -18.95 -10.82 -10.85
N ASP A 206 -19.89 -11.76 -10.74
CA ASP A 206 -20.99 -11.97 -11.69
C ASP A 206 -20.54 -12.34 -13.12
N ALA A 207 -19.30 -12.84 -13.28
CA ALA A 207 -18.81 -13.35 -14.56
C ALA A 207 -19.62 -14.58 -15.03
N PRO A 208 -20.21 -14.56 -16.25
CA PRO A 208 -21.03 -15.66 -16.76
C PRO A 208 -20.21 -16.91 -17.10
N ASP A 209 -18.95 -16.71 -17.51
CA ASP A 209 -17.97 -17.76 -17.78
C ASP A 209 -16.69 -17.48 -16.98
N PRO A 210 -16.50 -18.12 -15.82
CA PRO A 210 -15.31 -17.92 -14.98
C PRO A 210 -14.00 -18.30 -15.67
N VAL A 211 -14.00 -19.26 -16.61
CA VAL A 211 -12.79 -19.65 -17.35
C VAL A 211 -12.37 -18.53 -18.28
N GLU A 212 -13.30 -18.03 -19.09
CA GLU A 212 -13.05 -16.91 -19.99
C GLU A 212 -12.69 -15.64 -19.21
N ALA A 213 -13.34 -15.38 -18.07
CA ALA A 213 -13.06 -14.20 -17.26
C ALA A 213 -11.64 -14.23 -16.67
N LEU A 214 -11.21 -15.36 -16.10
CA LEU A 214 -9.85 -15.51 -15.57
C LEU A 214 -8.79 -15.47 -16.70
N TYR A 215 -9.06 -16.08 -17.84
CA TYR A 215 -8.17 -15.99 -19.00
C TYR A 215 -8.05 -14.53 -19.48
N ASN A 216 -9.17 -13.83 -19.65
CA ASN A 216 -9.14 -12.45 -20.13
C ASN A 216 -8.41 -11.52 -19.15
N GLU A 217 -8.67 -11.68 -17.85
CA GLU A 217 -8.05 -10.86 -16.80
C GLU A 217 -6.55 -11.15 -16.66
N LEU A 218 -6.17 -12.41 -16.41
CA LEU A 218 -4.78 -12.76 -16.10
C LEU A 218 -3.90 -12.76 -17.35
N TYR A 219 -4.38 -13.33 -18.46
CA TYR A 219 -3.56 -13.59 -19.64
C TYR A 219 -3.65 -12.47 -20.69
N LEU A 220 -4.85 -12.00 -21.03
CA LEU A 220 -5.02 -10.98 -22.08
C LEU A 220 -4.93 -9.53 -21.59
N SER A 221 -5.28 -9.25 -20.34
CA SER A 221 -5.35 -7.89 -19.81
C SER A 221 -4.13 -7.57 -18.94
N THR A 222 -4.13 -7.98 -17.66
CA THR A 222 -3.13 -7.51 -16.69
C THR A 222 -1.72 -7.94 -17.06
N ARG A 223 -1.50 -9.18 -17.52
CA ARG A 223 -0.19 -9.60 -18.05
C ARG A 223 0.26 -8.72 -19.21
N ASN A 224 -0.59 -8.46 -20.20
CA ASN A 224 -0.18 -7.66 -21.34
C ASN A 224 0.14 -6.21 -20.94
N LEU A 225 -0.60 -5.64 -20.00
CA LEU A 225 -0.38 -4.30 -19.48
C LEU A 225 0.91 -4.18 -18.67
N VAL A 226 1.27 -5.20 -17.89
CA VAL A 226 2.44 -5.20 -17.00
C VAL A 226 3.73 -5.65 -17.71
N PHE A 227 3.65 -6.49 -18.75
CA PHE A 227 4.82 -7.10 -19.39
C PHE A 227 5.24 -6.42 -20.72
N HIS A 228 4.54 -5.37 -21.16
CA HIS A 228 4.84 -4.67 -22.41
C HIS A 228 4.86 -3.15 -22.22
N ALA A 229 5.76 -2.47 -22.93
CA ALA A 229 5.93 -1.00 -22.87
C ALA A 229 5.86 -0.33 -24.26
N LYS A 230 5.15 -0.95 -25.22
CA LYS A 230 5.06 -0.40 -26.59
C LYS A 230 4.06 0.75 -26.59
N SER A 231 4.49 1.95 -27.00
CA SER A 231 3.66 3.17 -27.04
C SER A 231 2.41 3.07 -27.90
N THR A 232 2.34 2.11 -28.83
CA THR A 232 1.16 1.85 -29.68
C THR A 232 0.09 0.98 -29.01
N ARG A 233 0.29 0.56 -27.76
CA ARG A 233 -0.63 -0.27 -26.98
C ARG A 233 -0.82 0.35 -25.61
N ALA A 234 -1.91 -0.01 -24.92
CA ALA A 234 -2.02 0.29 -23.50
C ALA A 234 -0.92 -0.44 -22.73
N TYR A 235 -0.30 0.24 -21.77
CA TYR A 235 0.70 -0.30 -20.86
C TYR A 235 0.61 0.43 -19.53
N LEU A 236 1.12 -0.20 -18.49
CA LEU A 236 1.26 0.40 -17.18
C LEU A 236 2.74 0.68 -16.91
N LEU A 237 3.04 1.90 -16.50
CA LEU A 237 4.35 2.20 -15.95
C LEU A 237 4.39 1.73 -14.49
N PRO A 238 5.47 1.07 -14.05
CA PRO A 238 5.69 0.81 -12.63
C PRO A 238 5.67 2.12 -11.85
N HIS A 239 5.19 2.08 -10.60
CA HIS A 239 5.18 3.25 -9.69
C HIS A 239 4.39 4.49 -10.17
N SER A 240 3.65 4.36 -11.27
CA SER A 240 2.63 5.30 -11.68
C SER A 240 1.33 4.54 -11.95
N SER A 241 0.17 5.19 -11.81
CA SER A 241 -1.07 4.87 -12.54
C SER A 241 -2.34 4.98 -11.66
N PRO A 242 -3.40 5.63 -12.18
CA PRO A 242 -4.79 5.48 -11.71
C PRO A 242 -5.28 4.02 -11.67
N GLU A 243 -4.69 3.15 -12.50
CA GLU A 243 -5.09 1.75 -12.71
C GLU A 243 -4.33 0.79 -11.78
N ARG A 244 -3.43 1.30 -10.92
CA ARG A 244 -2.73 0.51 -9.89
C ARG A 244 -3.70 -0.35 -9.07
N ARG A 245 -4.84 0.23 -8.69
CA ARG A 245 -5.89 -0.47 -7.92
C ARG A 245 -6.41 -1.71 -8.64
N ALA A 246 -6.56 -1.64 -9.97
CA ALA A 246 -6.99 -2.79 -10.76
C ALA A 246 -5.94 -3.92 -10.72
N VAL A 247 -4.65 -3.58 -10.76
CA VAL A 247 -3.57 -4.56 -10.62
C VAL A 247 -3.52 -5.15 -9.22
N GLU A 248 -3.68 -4.35 -8.16
CA GLU A 248 -3.78 -4.83 -6.77
C GLU A 248 -4.91 -5.84 -6.62
N ASP A 249 -6.09 -5.51 -7.16
CA ASP A 249 -7.27 -6.37 -7.12
C ASP A 249 -7.07 -7.68 -7.89
N THR A 250 -6.50 -7.63 -9.09
CA THR A 250 -6.18 -8.82 -9.88
C THR A 250 -5.12 -9.68 -9.19
N THR A 251 -4.06 -9.07 -8.66
CA THR A 251 -2.98 -9.75 -7.93
C THR A 251 -3.55 -10.49 -6.71
N ARG A 252 -4.42 -9.82 -5.96
CA ARG A 252 -5.09 -10.41 -4.80
C ARG A 252 -5.99 -11.59 -5.19
N ARG A 253 -6.82 -11.44 -6.22
CA ARG A 253 -7.67 -12.54 -6.72
C ARG A 253 -6.83 -13.74 -7.16
N ALA A 254 -5.78 -13.50 -7.94
CA ALA A 254 -4.86 -14.53 -8.41
C ALA A 254 -4.13 -15.24 -7.26
N ALA A 255 -3.74 -14.51 -6.21
CA ALA A 255 -3.10 -15.07 -5.03
C ALA A 255 -4.07 -15.99 -4.24
N TYR A 256 -5.34 -15.59 -4.11
CA TYR A 256 -6.36 -16.45 -3.50
C TYR A 256 -6.66 -17.68 -4.35
N PHE A 257 -6.70 -17.53 -5.67
CA PHE A 257 -6.87 -18.65 -6.59
C PHE A 257 -5.72 -19.65 -6.44
N TYR A 258 -4.48 -19.17 -6.41
CA TYR A 258 -3.30 -19.99 -6.14
C TYR A 258 -3.41 -20.74 -4.81
N LEU A 259 -3.75 -20.05 -3.72
CA LEU A 259 -3.89 -20.68 -2.40
C LEU A 259 -4.98 -21.76 -2.37
N ALA A 260 -6.09 -21.56 -3.09
CA ALA A 260 -7.14 -22.56 -3.21
C ALA A 260 -6.64 -23.81 -3.95
N LEU A 261 -5.88 -23.64 -5.04
CA LEU A 261 -5.25 -24.76 -5.74
C LEU A 261 -4.19 -25.44 -4.87
N ALA A 262 -3.36 -24.69 -4.16
CA ALA A 262 -2.30 -25.23 -3.33
C ALA A 262 -2.83 -26.13 -2.20
N ASP A 263 -3.96 -25.75 -1.60
CA ASP A 263 -4.66 -26.57 -0.59
C ASP A 263 -5.11 -27.92 -1.15
N GLN A 264 -5.66 -27.93 -2.37
CA GLN A 264 -6.23 -29.14 -2.96
C GLN A 264 -5.21 -30.03 -3.68
N VAL A 265 -4.18 -29.44 -4.29
CA VAL A 265 -3.23 -30.13 -5.17
C VAL A 265 -1.96 -30.54 -4.44
N ILE A 266 -1.43 -29.69 -3.57
CA ILE A 266 -0.16 -29.93 -2.86
C ILE A 266 -0.33 -29.90 -1.33
N HIS A 267 -1.58 -29.91 -0.85
CA HIS A 267 -1.95 -30.01 0.57
C HIS A 267 -1.32 -28.93 1.46
N LEU A 268 -1.10 -27.74 0.90
CA LEU A 268 -0.58 -26.58 1.61
C LEU A 268 -1.67 -25.54 1.86
N ARG A 269 -2.05 -25.40 3.13
CA ARG A 269 -2.99 -24.40 3.59
C ARG A 269 -2.38 -23.51 4.67
N PRO A 270 -2.31 -22.19 4.46
CA PRO A 270 -2.01 -21.26 5.55
C PRO A 270 -3.09 -21.36 6.64
N PRO A 271 -2.74 -21.27 7.94
CA PRO A 271 -3.74 -21.29 9.00
C PRO A 271 -4.80 -20.19 8.77
N GLY A 272 -6.09 -20.51 8.89
CA GLY A 272 -7.12 -19.48 8.81
C GLY A 272 -7.04 -18.51 9.98
N SER A 273 -7.51 -17.28 9.78
CA SER A 273 -7.88 -16.35 10.85
C SER A 273 -9.39 -16.14 10.84
N GLY A 274 -9.98 -15.90 12.00
CA GLY A 274 -11.42 -15.74 12.16
C GLY A 274 -11.97 -14.35 11.84
N TRP A 275 -11.11 -13.40 11.42
CA TRP A 275 -11.53 -12.03 11.18
C TRP A 275 -12.02 -11.83 9.75
N PHE A 276 -13.26 -11.38 9.62
CA PHE A 276 -13.87 -10.99 8.36
C PHE A 276 -14.25 -9.50 8.41
N ALA A 277 -14.36 -8.86 7.24
CA ALA A 277 -14.53 -7.40 7.14
C ALA A 277 -15.76 -6.88 7.92
N GLY A 278 -16.84 -7.67 8.03
CA GLY A 278 -18.01 -7.31 8.83
C GLY A 278 -17.73 -7.26 10.33
N PHE A 279 -16.95 -8.22 10.86
CA PHE A 279 -16.55 -8.21 12.27
C PHE A 279 -15.60 -7.06 12.57
N TRP A 280 -14.65 -6.76 11.68
CA TRP A 280 -13.76 -5.61 11.80
C TRP A 280 -14.54 -4.28 11.84
N ARG A 281 -15.51 -4.11 10.92
CA ARG A 281 -16.38 -2.93 10.89
C ARG A 281 -17.12 -2.74 12.21
N MET A 282 -17.68 -3.81 12.77
CA MET A 282 -18.38 -3.75 14.06
C MET A 282 -17.45 -3.28 15.20
N GLN A 283 -16.18 -3.70 15.21
CA GLN A 283 -15.20 -3.20 16.19
C GLN A 283 -14.94 -1.69 16.00
N ILE A 284 -14.75 -1.25 14.75
CA ILE A 284 -14.50 0.16 14.46
C ILE A 284 -15.70 1.04 14.76
N GLU A 285 -16.93 0.59 14.49
CA GLU A 285 -18.15 1.33 14.84
C GLU A 285 -18.25 1.59 16.35
N GLY A 286 -17.81 0.64 17.18
CA GLY A 286 -17.71 0.82 18.63
C GLY A 286 -16.54 1.70 19.09
N LEU A 287 -15.46 1.75 18.30
CA LEU A 287 -14.26 2.55 18.58
C LEU A 287 -14.42 4.02 18.19
N ALA A 288 -15.07 4.28 17.05
CA ALA A 288 -15.09 5.57 16.38
C ALA A 288 -15.50 6.77 17.27
N PRO A 289 -16.52 6.67 18.15
CA PRO A 289 -16.92 7.80 19.00
C PRO A 289 -15.88 8.18 20.08
N ARG A 290 -14.93 7.29 20.35
CA ARG A 290 -13.92 7.40 21.41
C ARG A 290 -12.54 7.74 20.86
N LEU A 291 -12.40 7.77 19.53
CA LEU A 291 -11.13 7.94 18.87
C LEU A 291 -10.73 9.42 18.80
N GLY A 292 -9.55 9.74 19.33
CA GLY A 292 -8.91 11.05 19.19
C GLY A 292 -7.67 10.99 18.29
N ILE A 293 -7.19 12.15 17.84
CA ILE A 293 -5.94 12.30 17.11
C ILE A 293 -5.19 13.50 17.70
N ALA A 294 -3.92 13.31 18.04
CA ALA A 294 -3.05 14.35 18.56
C ALA A 294 -1.70 14.35 17.82
N VAL A 295 -1.09 15.52 17.73
CA VAL A 295 0.23 15.74 17.16
C VAL A 295 1.17 16.21 18.26
N THR A 296 2.42 15.75 18.30
CA THR A 296 3.37 16.11 19.35
C THR A 296 4.78 16.36 18.81
N ASN A 297 5.59 17.09 19.59
CA ASN A 297 7.03 17.23 19.42
C ASN A 297 7.85 16.38 20.40
N ASP A 298 7.21 15.44 21.12
CA ASP A 298 7.92 14.56 22.05
C ASP A 298 8.98 13.73 21.31
N PRO A 299 10.26 13.81 21.73
CA PRO A 299 11.37 13.13 21.06
C PRO A 299 11.53 11.67 21.50
N ALA A 300 10.70 11.15 22.42
CA ALA A 300 10.81 9.76 22.82
C ALA A 300 10.70 8.81 21.59
N PRO A 301 11.31 7.62 21.64
CA PRO A 301 10.96 6.52 20.74
C PRO A 301 9.60 5.93 21.11
N PHE A 302 8.76 5.60 20.12
CA PHE A 302 7.45 5.01 20.40
C PHE A 302 7.59 3.63 21.05
N SER A 303 6.82 3.38 22.12
CA SER A 303 6.68 2.06 22.73
C SER A 303 5.21 1.63 22.80
N ALA A 304 4.95 0.35 22.54
CA ALA A 304 3.61 -0.22 22.64
C ALA A 304 3.05 -0.22 24.08
N ASP A 305 3.91 -0.02 25.08
CA ASP A 305 3.54 0.04 26.50
C ASP A 305 3.36 1.49 27.01
N GLU A 306 3.36 2.50 26.11
CA GLU A 306 3.16 3.90 26.48
C GLU A 306 1.74 4.13 27.04
N THR A 307 1.66 4.80 28.19
CA THR A 307 0.39 5.24 28.82
C THR A 307 0.16 6.75 28.69
N ALA A 308 0.99 7.43 27.87
CA ALA A 308 0.91 8.86 27.63
C ALA A 308 1.37 9.17 26.20
N ILE A 309 0.73 10.15 25.56
CA ILE A 309 1.03 10.55 24.16
C ILE A 309 2.44 11.15 24.05
N ASN A 310 2.85 11.87 25.09
CA ASN A 310 4.07 12.65 25.23
C ASN A 310 4.83 12.22 26.50
N PRO A 311 5.40 11.01 26.54
CA PRO A 311 6.00 10.44 27.76
C PRO A 311 7.19 11.24 28.31
N SER A 312 7.87 12.04 27.49
CA SER A 312 8.96 12.93 27.91
C SER A 312 8.48 14.32 28.29
N GLY A 313 7.18 14.60 28.19
CA GLY A 313 6.59 15.91 28.47
C GLY A 313 6.70 16.89 27.31
N GLY A 314 6.80 16.41 26.06
CA GLY A 314 6.68 17.26 24.87
C GLY A 314 5.33 17.99 24.80
N GLU A 315 5.23 19.03 23.99
CA GLU A 315 3.97 19.71 23.72
C GLU A 315 3.09 18.86 22.80
N LEU A 316 1.77 19.03 22.89
CA LEU A 316 0.82 18.37 22.01
C LEU A 316 -0.28 19.32 21.54
N VAL A 317 -0.81 19.03 20.36
CA VAL A 317 -1.97 19.70 19.77
C VAL A 317 -3.01 18.62 19.45
N GLU A 318 -4.20 18.73 20.04
CA GLU A 318 -5.33 17.87 19.71
C GLU A 318 -6.01 18.35 18.44
N LEU A 319 -6.41 17.41 17.58
CA LEU A 319 -7.10 17.70 16.33
C LEU A 319 -8.59 17.36 16.45
N GLY A 320 -9.43 18.12 15.75
CA GLY A 320 -10.84 17.78 15.60
C GLY A 320 -10.98 16.54 14.70
N VAL A 321 -11.51 15.44 15.24
CA VAL A 321 -11.59 14.15 14.55
C VAL A 321 -12.95 13.93 13.91
N SER A 322 -12.95 13.45 12.67
CA SER A 322 -14.14 12.97 11.98
C SER A 322 -13.87 11.65 11.26
N ARG A 323 -14.95 10.92 10.92
CA ARG A 323 -14.87 9.77 10.02
C ARG A 323 -14.62 10.26 8.59
N ALA A 324 -13.63 9.69 7.93
CA ALA A 324 -13.32 9.96 6.53
C ALA A 324 -13.70 8.73 5.68
N SER A 325 -14.99 8.40 5.67
CA SER A 325 -15.53 7.16 5.10
C SER A 325 -15.27 6.98 3.61
N GLU A 326 -14.98 8.06 2.89
CA GLU A 326 -14.55 8.07 1.50
C GLU A 326 -13.23 7.31 1.27
N TYR A 327 -12.42 7.14 2.32
CA TYR A 327 -11.19 6.34 2.29
C TYR A 327 -11.36 4.92 2.86
N ASP A 328 -12.56 4.53 3.32
CA ASP A 328 -12.79 3.20 3.87
C ASP A 328 -12.64 2.10 2.80
N ARG A 329 -12.09 0.97 3.21
CA ARG A 329 -12.00 -0.25 2.40
C ARG A 329 -12.32 -1.47 3.25
N PRO A 330 -12.53 -2.66 2.67
CA PRO A 330 -12.56 -3.88 3.45
C PRO A 330 -11.29 -3.99 4.31
N PHE A 331 -11.47 -4.06 5.63
CA PHE A 331 -10.40 -4.07 6.63
C PHE A 331 -9.63 -2.74 6.86
N GLU A 332 -10.08 -1.64 6.28
CA GLU A 332 -9.47 -0.32 6.48
C GLU A 332 -10.54 0.72 6.82
N HIS A 333 -10.32 1.47 7.89
CA HIS A 333 -11.23 2.54 8.29
C HIS A 333 -10.49 3.82 8.61
N ALA A 334 -10.89 4.92 7.97
CA ALA A 334 -10.12 6.16 7.97
C ALA A 334 -10.74 7.26 8.83
N PHE A 335 -9.89 8.00 9.53
CA PHE A 335 -10.23 9.10 10.40
C PHE A 335 -9.38 10.32 10.03
N LEU A 336 -10.01 11.48 9.94
CA LEU A 336 -9.32 12.73 9.63
C LEU A 336 -9.30 13.60 10.88
N GLY A 337 -8.10 13.92 11.36
CA GLY A 337 -7.86 14.96 12.35
C GLY A 337 -7.59 16.29 11.65
N VAL A 338 -8.29 17.35 12.01
CA VAL A 338 -8.12 18.69 11.46
C VAL A 338 -7.79 19.69 12.58
N GLY A 339 -6.77 20.52 12.36
CA GLY A 339 -6.39 21.58 13.30
C GLY A 339 -5.89 22.83 12.58
N GLN A 340 -5.75 23.93 13.34
CA GLN A 340 -5.14 25.15 12.83
C GLN A 340 -3.63 24.95 12.65
N GLY A 341 -3.11 25.28 11.47
CA GLY A 341 -1.69 25.12 11.19
C GLY A 341 -0.79 25.96 12.08
N THR A 342 -1.26 27.15 12.49
CA THR A 342 -0.58 28.04 13.44
C THR A 342 -0.41 27.44 14.84
N GLU A 343 -1.34 26.60 15.30
CA GLU A 343 -1.21 25.90 16.58
C GLU A 343 -0.20 24.76 16.47
N VAL A 344 -0.25 23.97 15.40
CA VAL A 344 0.73 22.91 15.13
C VAL A 344 2.13 23.50 14.95
N ALA A 345 2.26 24.66 14.33
CA ALA A 345 3.55 25.34 14.16
C ALA A 345 4.23 25.71 15.48
N LYS A 346 3.48 25.85 16.59
CA LYS A 346 4.07 26.09 17.92
C LYS A 346 4.91 24.93 18.41
N LEU A 347 4.61 23.71 17.96
CA LEU A 347 5.40 22.51 18.24
C LEU A 347 6.81 22.60 17.66
N ARG A 348 7.03 23.48 16.66
CA ARG A 348 8.25 23.67 15.86
C ARG A 348 8.59 22.47 14.97
N GLN A 349 8.58 21.28 15.55
CA GLN A 349 8.80 20.02 14.88
C GLN A 349 7.68 19.05 15.25
N VAL A 350 7.11 18.39 14.25
CA VAL A 350 6.21 17.26 14.47
C VAL A 350 7.05 16.00 14.51
N THR A 351 7.04 15.32 15.65
CA THR A 351 7.76 14.04 15.82
C THR A 351 6.81 12.86 15.69
N ARG A 352 5.53 13.02 16.03
CA ARG A 352 4.54 11.95 15.99
C ARG A 352 3.13 12.47 15.75
N VAL A 353 2.32 11.63 15.12
CA VAL A 353 0.86 11.71 15.06
C VAL A 353 0.27 10.49 15.74
N CYS A 354 -0.41 10.68 16.86
CA CYS A 354 -0.96 9.61 17.68
C CYS A 354 -2.48 9.54 17.53
N SER A 355 -3.01 8.33 17.29
CA SER A 355 -4.42 8.05 17.56
C SER A 355 -4.58 7.69 19.04
N THR A 356 -5.69 8.11 19.62
CA THR A 356 -6.03 7.84 21.01
C THR A 356 -7.41 7.19 21.12
N VAL A 357 -7.65 6.48 22.22
CA VAL A 357 -8.96 5.92 22.56
C VAL A 357 -9.25 6.29 24.01
N ASP A 358 -10.31 7.07 24.24
CA ASP A 358 -10.60 7.66 25.56
C ASP A 358 -9.42 8.47 26.14
N GLY A 359 -8.61 9.09 25.28
CA GLY A 359 -7.43 9.87 25.68
C GLY A 359 -6.14 9.05 25.86
N GLU A 360 -6.23 7.72 25.86
CA GLU A 360 -5.05 6.84 25.96
C GLU A 360 -4.43 6.60 24.57
N PRO A 361 -3.09 6.54 24.44
CA PRO A 361 -2.43 6.22 23.17
C PRO A 361 -2.86 4.85 22.62
N ASN A 362 -3.07 4.78 21.30
CA ASN A 362 -3.46 3.54 20.63
C ASN A 362 -2.51 3.17 19.48
N THR A 363 -2.24 4.11 18.57
CA THR A 363 -1.25 3.93 17.50
C THR A 363 -0.50 5.23 17.25
N ALA A 364 0.73 5.17 16.75
CA ALA A 364 1.48 6.35 16.33
C ALA A 364 2.00 6.20 14.90
N GLY A 365 1.89 7.27 14.12
CA GLY A 365 2.66 7.51 12.90
C GLY A 365 3.85 8.41 13.24
N ILE A 366 5.03 8.02 12.77
CA ILE A 366 6.27 8.78 12.97
C ILE A 366 6.71 9.24 11.58
N PRO A 367 6.66 10.54 11.25
CA PRO A 367 7.18 11.02 9.99
C PRO A 367 8.68 10.70 9.89
N GLU A 368 9.09 10.12 8.77
CA GLU A 368 10.52 9.94 8.47
C GLU A 368 11.17 11.32 8.21
N GLY A 369 12.24 11.65 8.94
CA GLY A 369 12.95 12.94 8.83
C GLY A 369 12.46 14.04 9.78
N VAL A 370 13.06 15.23 9.64
CA VAL A 370 12.77 16.41 10.48
C VAL A 370 11.62 17.21 9.87
N PHE A 371 10.40 16.92 10.31
CA PHE A 371 9.19 17.58 9.81
C PHE A 371 8.87 18.87 10.59
N LEU A 372 9.03 20.00 9.93
CA LEU A 372 8.71 21.33 10.46
C LEU A 372 7.42 21.84 9.81
N VAL A 373 6.49 22.32 10.64
CA VAL A 373 5.25 22.97 10.20
C VAL A 373 5.37 24.45 10.53
N SER A 374 5.23 25.31 9.52
CA SER A 374 5.17 26.78 9.68
C SER A 374 4.35 27.38 8.55
N ASP A 375 3.75 28.54 8.79
CA ASP A 375 3.10 29.35 7.76
C ASP A 375 2.05 28.59 6.93
N VAL A 376 1.29 27.70 7.59
CA VAL A 376 0.14 27.01 7.01
C VAL A 376 -1.15 27.31 7.73
N ASP A 377 -2.25 27.39 6.97
CA ASP A 377 -3.57 27.69 7.51
C ASP A 377 -4.18 26.46 8.20
N ARG A 378 -4.03 25.29 7.58
CA ARG A 378 -4.67 24.05 8.02
C ARG A 378 -3.69 22.89 8.05
N PHE A 379 -3.69 22.17 9.17
CA PHE A 379 -2.98 20.90 9.31
C PHE A 379 -3.98 19.76 9.41
N GLU A 380 -3.71 18.68 8.68
CA GLU A 380 -4.53 17.50 8.64
C GLU A 380 -3.72 16.23 8.89
N ALA A 381 -4.29 15.30 9.65
CA ALA A 381 -3.74 13.98 9.88
C ALA A 381 -4.78 12.94 9.46
N LEU A 382 -4.50 12.21 8.37
CA LEU A 382 -5.33 11.10 7.93
C LEU A 382 -4.78 9.81 8.51
N VAL A 383 -5.48 9.27 9.50
CA VAL A 383 -5.14 8.00 10.16
C VAL A 383 -6.05 6.90 9.64
N VAL A 384 -5.46 5.84 9.08
CA VAL A 384 -6.23 4.67 8.63
C VAL A 384 -5.92 3.47 9.51
N LEU A 385 -6.93 3.00 10.24
CA LEU A 385 -6.82 1.77 11.01
C LEU A 385 -6.99 0.59 10.06
N ARG A 386 -5.90 -0.18 9.88
CA ARG A 386 -5.87 -1.36 9.03
C ARG A 386 -5.80 -2.63 9.87
N ALA A 387 -6.71 -3.55 9.62
CA ALA A 387 -6.61 -4.92 10.12
C ALA A 387 -6.00 -5.83 9.06
N ARG A 388 -5.02 -6.64 9.45
CA ARG A 388 -4.48 -7.69 8.59
C ARG A 388 -4.56 -9.05 9.29
N ASN A 389 -5.13 -10.00 8.56
CA ASN A 389 -5.07 -11.41 8.90
C ASN A 389 -3.64 -11.92 8.63
N ALA A 390 -3.03 -12.58 9.61
CA ALA A 390 -1.63 -13.01 9.53
C ALA A 390 -1.29 -13.88 8.28
N ASN A 391 -2.28 -14.55 7.71
CA ASN A 391 -2.10 -15.50 6.60
C ASN A 391 -2.77 -15.04 5.28
N GLU A 392 -3.17 -13.77 5.19
CA GLU A 392 -3.64 -13.22 3.93
C GLU A 392 -2.47 -12.92 2.97
N PRO A 393 -2.66 -13.16 1.65
CA PRO A 393 -1.73 -12.68 0.64
C PRO A 393 -1.45 -11.20 0.83
N LYS A 394 -0.21 -10.79 0.54
CA LYS A 394 0.24 -9.41 0.54
C LYS A 394 -0.70 -8.57 -0.32
N ARG A 395 -1.13 -7.45 0.24
CA ARG A 395 -2.03 -6.47 -0.40
C ARG A 395 -1.39 -5.08 -0.51
N ASP A 396 -0.31 -4.87 0.23
CA ASP A 396 0.37 -3.60 0.36
C ASP A 396 1.70 -3.67 -0.37
N PHE A 397 1.90 -2.75 -1.30
CA PHE A 397 3.09 -2.66 -2.14
C PHE A 397 3.61 -1.23 -2.06
N ALA A 398 4.93 -1.04 -2.25
CA ALA A 398 5.52 0.27 -2.44
C ALA A 398 4.87 0.96 -3.64
N SER A 399 4.57 2.25 -3.47
CA SER A 399 4.00 3.11 -4.52
C SER A 399 5.09 3.91 -5.18
#